data_AF-Q8VI95-F1
#
_entry.id   AF-Q8VI95-F1
#
_cell.length_a   1.000
_cell.length_b   1.000
_cell.length_c   1.000
_cell.angle_alpha   90.00
_cell.angle_beta   90.00
_cell.angle_gamma   90.00
#
_symmetry.space_group_name_H-M   'P 1'
#
loop_
_entity.id
_entity.type
_entity.pdbx_description
1 polymer ?
#
loop_
_entity_poly.entity_id
_entity_poly.type
_entity_poly.pdbx_seq_one_letter_code
_entity_poly.pdbx_strand_id
1 'polypeptide(L)'
;MARELFRTPIWRLDKFIEDQLLPDTTFLTELRADIDSISAFLMERCFQGAAHPVRVSRVVMGGCYNEYTVLKGRSEANMVVFLINLTSFEDQFNGQVVFIEEIWRHLLQLQQEKLCKLKFEVQSPKEPNSRFLSFKLSCPERQHELEFDVQPAYDALYEVRHFKPFDSSNYNKVYAQLTHECTTLEKEGEFSICFTDLHQSFLRYRAPKLWNLIRLVKHWYQLCKEKLRGPLPPQYALELLTVYVWEYGIHENPGLHTAQCFRTVLELVTKYKRLRIYWTWCYDFQHEISDYLQGQIKKARPLILDPADPTRNVAGSDLQAWDLLAKEAQIWIDSTFFTNHDMSIVEAWEVMPERQECVFL
;
A
#
# COMPACT_ATOMS: atom_id res chain seq x y z
N MET A 1 18.24 -14.10 -5.19
CA MET A 1 16.85 -13.63 -5.29
C MET A 1 16.32 -13.57 -6.72
N ALA A 2 16.66 -12.60 -7.60
CA ALA A 2 16.04 -12.52 -8.94
C ALA A 2 16.10 -13.82 -9.77
N ARG A 3 17.26 -14.47 -9.76
CA ARG A 3 17.49 -15.74 -10.47
C ARG A 3 16.77 -16.93 -9.83
N GLU A 4 16.30 -16.83 -8.60
CA GLU A 4 15.67 -17.96 -7.89
C GLU A 4 14.19 -18.07 -8.25
N LEU A 5 13.43 -16.97 -8.25
CA LEU A 5 12.01 -17.04 -8.65
C LEU A 5 11.89 -17.53 -10.10
N PHE A 6 12.60 -16.90 -11.05
CA PHE A 6 12.50 -17.27 -12.47
C PHE A 6 12.91 -18.72 -12.77
N ARG A 7 13.69 -19.36 -11.88
CA ARG A 7 14.10 -20.78 -11.98
C ARG A 7 13.25 -21.71 -11.13
N THR A 8 12.34 -21.18 -10.33
CA THR A 8 11.46 -21.97 -9.48
C THR A 8 10.39 -22.61 -10.37
N PRO A 9 10.27 -23.94 -10.37
CA PRO A 9 9.19 -24.60 -11.10
C PRO A 9 7.82 -24.13 -10.58
N ILE A 10 6.87 -23.90 -11.49
CA ILE A 10 5.61 -23.22 -11.15
C ILE A 10 4.79 -23.92 -10.06
N TRP A 11 4.82 -25.25 -10.00
CA TRP A 11 4.15 -26.06 -8.97
C TRP A 11 4.84 -26.00 -7.59
N ARG A 12 5.99 -25.32 -7.47
CA ARG A 12 6.70 -25.08 -6.21
C ARG A 12 6.57 -23.64 -5.72
N LEU A 13 5.72 -22.81 -6.34
CA LEU A 13 5.57 -21.42 -5.95
C LEU A 13 5.15 -21.24 -4.49
N ASP A 14 4.20 -22.04 -3.99
CA ASP A 14 3.77 -21.95 -2.59
C ASP A 14 4.93 -22.19 -1.63
N LYS A 15 5.74 -23.23 -1.91
CA LYS A 15 6.95 -23.54 -1.14
C LYS A 15 8.02 -22.44 -1.26
N PHE A 16 8.18 -21.84 -2.44
CA PHE A 16 9.10 -20.72 -2.63
C PHE A 16 8.69 -19.51 -1.78
N ILE A 17 7.40 -19.20 -1.71
CA ILE A 17 6.89 -18.11 -0.87
C ILE A 17 7.21 -18.39 0.61
N GLU A 18 6.93 -19.61 1.08
CA GLU A 18 7.21 -20.03 2.45
C GLU A 18 8.70 -19.95 2.81
N ASP A 19 9.57 -20.52 1.96
CA ASP A 19 10.99 -20.66 2.26
C ASP A 19 11.79 -19.36 2.04
N GLN A 20 11.40 -18.55 1.05
CA GLN A 20 12.21 -17.43 0.56
C GLN A 20 11.62 -16.05 0.84
N LEU A 21 10.30 -15.92 0.91
CA LEU A 21 9.65 -14.61 0.99
C LEU A 21 9.13 -14.26 2.38
N LEU A 22 8.81 -15.27 3.22
CA LEU A 22 8.35 -15.02 4.58
C LEU A 22 9.48 -14.43 5.45
N PRO A 23 9.22 -13.33 6.18
CA PRO A 23 10.19 -12.74 7.10
C PRO A 23 10.41 -13.63 8.33
N ASP A 24 11.55 -13.43 8.99
CA ASP A 24 11.85 -14.11 10.25
C ASP A 24 10.88 -13.70 11.37
N THR A 25 10.30 -14.68 12.07
CA THR A 25 9.27 -14.44 13.09
C THR A 25 9.81 -13.71 14.32
N THR A 26 11.09 -13.92 14.65
CA THR A 26 11.74 -13.23 15.78
C THR A 26 11.98 -11.78 15.44
N PHE A 27 12.49 -11.51 14.23
CA PHE A 27 12.63 -10.15 13.71
C PHE A 27 11.28 -9.42 13.71
N LEU A 28 10.19 -10.05 13.22
CA LEU A 28 8.86 -9.43 13.25
C LEU A 28 8.39 -9.09 14.67
N THR A 29 8.71 -9.94 15.65
CA THR A 29 8.33 -9.72 17.05
C THR A 29 9.08 -8.54 17.66
N GLU A 30 10.40 -8.46 17.44
CA GLU A 30 11.23 -7.33 17.88
C GLU A 30 10.82 -6.04 17.18
N LEU A 31 10.56 -6.11 15.87
CA LEU A 31 10.09 -5.00 15.05
C LEU A 31 8.77 -4.44 15.58
N ARG A 32 7.81 -5.30 15.92
CA ARG A 32 6.53 -4.86 16.52
C ARG A 32 6.75 -4.13 17.84
N ALA A 33 7.56 -4.68 18.73
CA ALA A 33 7.83 -4.06 20.03
C ALA A 33 8.49 -2.68 19.89
N ASP A 34 9.41 -2.52 18.94
CA ASP A 34 10.05 -1.23 18.67
C ASP A 34 9.07 -0.23 18.03
N ILE A 35 8.23 -0.67 17.09
CA ILE A 35 7.17 0.18 16.49
C ILE A 35 6.19 0.64 17.57
N ASP A 36 5.76 -0.24 18.47
CA ASP A 36 4.86 0.12 19.57
C ASP A 36 5.50 1.15 20.49
N SER A 37 6.80 0.99 20.78
CA SER A 37 7.57 1.93 21.60
C SER A 37 7.75 3.30 20.91
N ILE A 38 8.09 3.31 19.63
CA ILE A 38 8.18 4.54 18.81
C ILE A 38 6.81 5.23 18.75
N SER A 39 5.73 4.47 18.54
CA SER A 39 4.37 4.99 18.47
C SER A 39 3.95 5.62 19.79
N ALA A 40 4.20 4.95 20.92
CA ALA A 40 3.93 5.48 22.25
C ALA A 40 4.71 6.76 22.52
N PHE A 41 6.00 6.79 22.17
CA PHE A 41 6.84 7.97 22.31
C PHE A 41 6.31 9.17 21.51
N LEU A 42 5.92 8.95 20.24
CA LEU A 42 5.37 10.01 19.40
C LEU A 42 4.02 10.51 19.91
N MET A 43 3.14 9.61 20.35
CA MET A 43 1.84 9.98 20.94
C MET A 43 2.00 10.79 22.23
N GLU A 44 2.95 10.40 23.09
CA GLU A 44 3.15 11.07 24.37
C GLU A 44 3.86 12.41 24.19
N ARG A 45 5.00 12.43 23.49
CA ARG A 45 5.97 13.55 23.54
C ARG A 45 5.92 14.48 22.33
N CYS A 46 5.54 13.98 21.15
CA CYS A 46 5.58 14.81 19.95
C CYS A 46 4.59 15.99 20.09
N PHE A 47 5.03 17.19 19.73
CA PHE A 47 4.30 18.46 19.88
C PHE A 47 4.05 18.91 21.33
N GLN A 48 4.65 18.28 22.35
CA GLN A 48 4.62 18.83 23.71
C GLN A 48 5.37 20.16 23.75
N GLY A 49 4.69 21.21 24.23
CA GLY A 49 5.25 22.56 24.28
C GLY A 49 5.35 23.27 22.92
N ALA A 50 4.85 22.67 21.84
CA ALA A 50 4.73 23.35 20.55
C ALA A 50 3.78 24.55 20.67
N ALA A 51 4.07 25.62 19.93
CA ALA A 51 3.26 26.85 19.94
C ALA A 51 1.84 26.62 19.41
N HIS A 52 1.65 25.60 18.57
CA HIS A 52 0.36 25.25 17.98
C HIS A 52 -0.35 24.13 18.78
N PRO A 53 -1.69 24.05 18.74
CA PRO A 53 -2.47 23.12 19.56
C PRO A 53 -2.44 21.67 19.03
N VAL A 54 -1.85 21.41 17.87
CA VAL A 54 -1.80 20.07 17.24
C VAL A 54 -1.19 19.03 18.18
N ARG A 55 -1.80 17.84 18.21
CA ARG A 55 -1.32 16.68 18.97
C ARG A 55 -1.39 15.43 18.11
N VAL A 56 -0.56 14.44 18.43
CA VAL A 56 -0.65 13.11 17.82
C VAL A 56 -1.79 12.34 18.50
N SER A 57 -2.79 11.90 17.74
CA SER A 57 -3.85 11.02 18.26
C SER A 57 -3.44 9.56 18.26
N ARG A 58 -2.71 9.15 17.23
CA ARG A 58 -2.28 7.77 16.99
C ARG A 58 -1.19 7.70 15.93
N VAL A 59 -0.51 6.57 15.89
CA VAL A 59 0.45 6.23 14.83
C VAL A 59 -0.01 4.92 14.20
N VAL A 60 -0.07 4.88 12.87
CA VAL A 60 -0.49 3.68 12.13
C VAL A 60 0.52 3.35 11.05
N MET A 61 0.78 2.06 10.91
CA MET A 61 1.66 1.55 9.88
C MET A 61 0.88 1.32 8.60
N GLY A 62 1.40 1.85 7.50
CA GLY A 62 0.79 1.82 6.18
C GLY A 62 1.70 1.22 5.11
N GLY A 63 1.18 1.22 3.88
CA GLY A 63 1.90 0.76 2.70
C GLY A 63 2.31 -0.71 2.81
N CYS A 64 3.57 -0.99 2.46
CA CYS A 64 4.15 -2.33 2.48
C CYS A 64 4.23 -2.98 3.87
N TYR A 65 4.10 -2.21 4.96
CA TYR A 65 3.86 -2.77 6.29
C TYR A 65 2.40 -3.18 6.39
N ASN A 66 2.13 -4.36 5.86
CA ASN A 66 1.05 -5.18 6.34
C ASN A 66 1.74 -6.37 7.00
N GLU A 67 1.47 -6.64 8.28
CA GLU A 67 2.05 -7.77 9.02
C GLU A 67 1.95 -9.11 8.24
N TYR A 68 0.97 -9.20 7.35
CA TYR A 68 0.72 -10.34 6.48
C TYR A 68 1.38 -10.27 5.09
N THR A 69 2.02 -9.17 4.67
CA THR A 69 2.62 -9.06 3.32
C THR A 69 4.03 -8.45 3.27
N VAL A 70 4.66 -8.19 4.42
CA VAL A 70 6.10 -7.83 4.50
C VAL A 70 6.96 -8.94 3.88
N LEU A 71 7.98 -8.54 3.12
CA LEU A 71 8.95 -9.43 2.50
C LEU A 71 10.20 -9.59 3.37
N LYS A 72 10.79 -10.79 3.33
CA LYS A 72 12.14 -11.06 3.88
C LYS A 72 13.20 -10.14 3.26
N GLY A 73 14.18 -9.73 4.07
CA GLY A 73 15.32 -8.93 3.63
C GLY A 73 15.08 -7.42 3.78
N ARG A 74 15.26 -6.67 2.69
CA ARG A 74 15.04 -5.21 2.67
C ARG A 74 13.65 -4.89 2.16
N SER A 75 12.90 -4.14 2.96
CA SER A 75 11.57 -3.66 2.60
C SER A 75 11.44 -2.17 2.91
N GLU A 76 10.51 -1.51 2.26
CA GLU A 76 10.05 -0.15 2.57
C GLU A 76 8.69 -0.27 3.27
N ALA A 77 8.28 0.72 4.05
CA ALA A 77 7.01 0.79 4.77
C ALA A 77 6.62 2.25 5.03
N ASN A 78 5.35 2.52 5.32
CA ASN A 78 4.94 3.86 5.73
C ASN A 78 4.60 3.87 7.23
N MET A 79 4.94 4.94 7.92
CA MET A 79 4.44 5.25 9.26
C MET A 79 3.64 6.56 9.18
N VAL A 80 2.37 6.51 9.57
CA VAL A 80 1.47 7.64 9.51
C VAL A 80 1.24 8.16 10.92
N VAL A 81 1.64 9.40 11.16
CA VAL A 81 1.44 10.10 12.43
C VAL A 81 0.17 10.92 12.30
N PHE A 82 -0.91 10.43 12.88
CA PHE A 82 -2.22 11.07 12.80
C PHE A 82 -2.32 12.22 13.80
N LEU A 83 -2.76 13.37 13.29
CA LEU A 83 -2.79 14.65 13.98
C LEU A 83 -4.24 15.06 14.21
N ILE A 84 -4.52 15.50 15.44
CA ILE A 84 -5.78 16.13 15.85
C ILE A 84 -5.59 17.62 16.10
N ASN A 85 -6.71 18.32 16.28
CA ASN A 85 -6.80 19.79 16.35
C ASN A 85 -6.43 20.47 15.02
N LEU A 86 -6.61 19.75 13.92
CA LEU A 86 -6.73 20.30 12.57
C LEU A 86 -8.23 20.31 12.19
N THR A 87 -8.63 21.22 11.31
CA THR A 87 -10.03 21.41 10.93
C THR A 87 -10.34 20.98 9.49
N SER A 88 -9.32 20.92 8.64
CA SER A 88 -9.45 20.60 7.22
C SER A 88 -8.28 19.75 6.71
N PHE A 89 -8.43 19.19 5.51
CA PHE A 89 -7.31 18.57 4.81
C PHE A 89 -6.29 19.63 4.37
N GLU A 90 -6.76 20.83 4.05
CA GLU A 90 -5.91 21.99 3.77
C GLU A 90 -4.96 22.33 4.95
N ASP A 91 -5.42 22.24 6.20
CA ASP A 91 -4.56 22.48 7.38
C ASP A 91 -3.36 21.51 7.41
N GLN A 92 -3.58 20.24 7.04
CA GLN A 92 -2.49 19.28 6.86
C GLN A 92 -1.53 19.72 5.75
N PHE A 93 -2.07 20.11 4.59
CA PHE A 93 -1.26 20.51 3.44
C PHE A 93 -0.37 21.71 3.77
N ASN A 94 -0.96 22.75 4.37
CA ASN A 94 -0.27 23.99 4.70
C ASN A 94 0.73 23.83 5.85
N GLY A 95 0.43 22.97 6.83
CA GLY A 95 1.30 22.70 7.98
C GLY A 95 2.37 21.62 7.78
N GLN A 96 2.35 20.92 6.63
CA GLN A 96 3.13 19.70 6.42
C GLN A 96 4.62 19.82 6.78
N VAL A 97 5.29 20.89 6.32
CA VAL A 97 6.72 21.11 6.60
C VAL A 97 6.99 21.24 8.10
N VAL A 98 6.20 22.05 8.80
CA VAL A 98 6.33 22.28 10.26
C VAL A 98 6.11 20.99 11.03
N PHE A 99 5.10 20.20 10.63
CA PHE A 99 4.80 18.93 11.30
C PHE A 99 5.92 17.90 11.09
N ILE A 100 6.48 17.81 9.88
CA ILE A 100 7.60 16.90 9.58
C ILE A 100 8.84 17.29 10.38
N GLU A 101 9.19 18.58 10.43
CA GLU A 101 10.34 19.06 11.20
C GLU A 101 10.23 18.72 12.69
N GLU A 102 9.04 18.90 13.26
CA GLU A 102 8.79 18.60 14.67
C GLU A 102 8.84 17.08 14.96
N ILE A 103 8.26 16.26 14.08
CA ILE A 103 8.35 14.79 14.19
C ILE A 103 9.82 14.35 14.06
N TRP A 104 10.57 14.92 13.12
CA TRP A 104 11.99 14.61 12.91
C TRP A 104 12.84 14.90 14.14
N ARG A 105 12.65 16.08 14.76
CA ARG A 105 13.33 16.47 16.00
C ARG A 105 13.09 15.45 17.13
N HIS A 106 11.86 14.97 17.27
CA HIS A 106 11.50 13.98 18.28
C HIS A 106 12.07 12.59 17.96
N LEU A 107 12.11 12.18 16.70
CA LEU A 107 12.75 10.91 16.31
C LEU A 107 14.28 10.94 16.55
N LEU A 108 14.94 12.08 16.31
CA LEU A 108 16.35 12.26 16.65
C LEU A 108 16.58 12.14 18.17
N GLN A 109 15.69 12.72 18.98
CA GLN A 109 15.72 12.55 20.43
C GLN A 109 15.55 11.07 20.82
N LEU A 110 14.56 10.37 20.26
CA LEU A 110 14.33 8.95 20.51
C LEU A 110 15.55 8.09 20.15
N GLN A 111 16.23 8.41 19.04
CA GLN A 111 17.46 7.73 18.65
C GLN A 111 18.58 7.89 19.70
N GLN A 112 18.70 9.08 20.31
CA GLN A 112 19.68 9.34 21.36
C GLN A 112 19.34 8.59 22.66
N GLU A 113 18.07 8.40 22.97
CA GLU A 113 17.59 7.66 24.15
C GLU A 113 17.83 6.14 24.04
N LYS A 114 18.10 5.60 22.83
CA LYS A 114 18.42 4.19 22.56
C LYS A 114 17.41 3.19 23.15
N LEU A 115 16.12 3.49 22.98
CA LEU A 115 15.03 2.67 23.52
C LEU A 115 14.70 1.43 22.67
N CYS A 116 15.06 1.44 21.38
CA CYS A 116 14.76 0.34 20.45
C CYS A 116 15.74 -0.84 20.62
N LYS A 117 15.24 -2.06 20.45
CA LYS A 117 16.05 -3.29 20.44
C LYS A 117 16.78 -3.45 19.11
N LEU A 118 16.11 -3.17 18.01
CA LEU A 118 16.69 -3.11 16.67
C LEU A 118 17.53 -1.85 16.51
N LYS A 119 18.46 -1.89 15.56
CA LYS A 119 19.25 -0.71 15.21
C LYS A 119 18.33 0.31 14.55
N PHE A 120 18.05 1.39 15.28
CA PHE A 120 17.20 2.51 14.87
C PHE A 120 18.06 3.67 14.34
N GLU A 121 17.86 4.03 13.08
CA GLU A 121 18.60 5.10 12.40
C GLU A 121 17.66 6.06 11.67
N VAL A 122 17.56 7.29 12.16
CA VAL A 122 16.82 8.39 11.55
C VAL A 122 17.67 8.99 10.44
N GLN A 123 17.08 9.10 9.25
CA GLN A 123 17.73 9.71 8.10
C GLN A 123 17.46 11.21 8.08
N SER A 124 18.43 11.98 7.60
CA SER A 124 18.22 13.40 7.32
C SER A 124 17.29 13.55 6.11
N PRO A 125 16.39 14.55 6.09
CA PRO A 125 15.61 14.88 4.91
C PRO A 125 16.54 15.10 3.72
N LYS A 126 16.26 14.44 2.58
CA LYS A 126 17.07 14.58 1.36
C LYS A 126 16.97 15.99 0.77
N GLU A 127 15.83 16.64 0.97
CA GLU A 127 15.51 17.96 0.46
C GLU A 127 14.79 18.79 1.54
N PRO A 128 14.94 20.14 1.56
CA PRO A 128 14.31 21.00 2.56
C PRO A 128 12.79 20.88 2.61
N ASN A 129 12.16 20.54 1.48
CA ASN A 129 10.70 20.45 1.33
C ASN A 129 10.24 19.00 1.14
N SER A 130 11.00 18.03 1.66
CA SER A 130 10.59 16.63 1.60
C SER A 130 9.27 16.44 2.36
N ARG A 131 8.29 15.81 1.71
CA ARG A 131 6.95 15.55 2.28
C ARG A 131 6.91 14.39 3.28
N PHE A 132 8.05 13.77 3.50
CA PHE A 132 8.25 12.70 4.47
C PHE A 132 9.68 12.78 5.00
N LEU A 133 9.89 12.18 6.15
CA LEU A 133 11.22 11.83 6.64
C LEU A 133 11.31 10.31 6.65
N SER A 134 12.52 9.75 6.72
CA SER A 134 12.67 8.30 6.78
C SER A 134 13.50 7.87 7.98
N PHE A 135 13.20 6.72 8.56
CA PHE A 135 14.09 6.03 9.50
C PHE A 135 14.21 4.56 9.14
N LYS A 136 15.22 3.88 9.66
CA LYS A 136 15.46 2.46 9.45
C LYS A 136 15.44 1.71 10.76
N LEU A 137 14.82 0.54 10.76
CA LEU A 137 14.98 -0.49 11.77
C LEU A 137 15.68 -1.68 11.13
N SER A 138 16.85 -2.06 11.65
CA SER A 138 17.63 -3.16 11.09
C SER A 138 18.12 -4.14 12.16
N CYS A 139 18.20 -5.41 11.74
CA CYS A 139 18.86 -6.49 12.47
C CYS A 139 19.96 -7.06 11.56
N PRO A 140 21.20 -6.54 11.65
CA PRO A 140 22.30 -6.98 10.81
C PRO A 140 22.59 -8.48 10.94
N GLU A 141 22.44 -9.06 12.14
CA GLU A 141 22.67 -10.49 12.39
C GLU A 141 21.73 -11.37 11.58
N ARG A 142 20.50 -10.91 11.34
CA ARG A 142 19.48 -11.61 10.55
C ARG A 142 19.35 -11.07 9.12
N GLN A 143 20.19 -10.11 8.72
CA GLN A 143 20.14 -9.46 7.39
C GLN A 143 18.77 -8.87 7.03
N HIS A 144 18.05 -8.34 8.02
CA HIS A 144 16.77 -7.67 7.81
C HIS A 144 16.91 -6.17 8.02
N GLU A 145 16.27 -5.39 7.15
CA GLU A 145 16.21 -3.94 7.22
C GLU A 145 14.83 -3.48 6.73
N LEU A 146 14.17 -2.63 7.49
CA LEU A 146 12.92 -2.02 7.11
C LEU A 146 13.08 -0.50 7.20
N GLU A 147 12.90 0.17 6.07
CA GLU A 147 12.89 1.62 5.96
C GLU A 147 11.44 2.12 6.05
N PHE A 148 11.21 3.09 6.92
CA PHE A 148 9.90 3.68 7.16
C PHE A 148 9.89 5.12 6.67
N ASP A 149 8.99 5.42 5.74
CA ASP A 149 8.65 6.79 5.36
C ASP A 149 7.56 7.31 6.31
N VAL A 150 7.91 8.30 7.11
CA VAL A 150 7.05 8.89 8.12
C VAL A 150 6.35 10.13 7.56
N GLN A 151 5.03 10.14 7.65
CA GLN A 151 4.19 11.23 7.14
C GLN A 151 3.17 11.67 8.19
N PRO A 152 3.03 12.97 8.46
CA PRO A 152 1.90 13.48 9.23
C PRO A 152 0.63 13.40 8.40
N ALA A 153 -0.49 13.09 9.05
CA ALA A 153 -1.81 13.06 8.43
C ALA A 153 -2.86 13.69 9.36
N TYR A 154 -3.83 14.39 8.80
CA TYR A 154 -5.03 14.79 9.51
C TYR A 154 -5.84 13.54 9.85
N ASP A 155 -6.21 13.39 11.12
CA ASP A 155 -7.10 12.32 11.59
C ASP A 155 -8.56 12.63 11.20
N ALA A 156 -8.84 12.70 9.90
CA ALA A 156 -10.16 12.98 9.34
C ALA A 156 -11.22 11.94 9.74
N LEU A 157 -10.79 10.75 10.16
CA LEU A 157 -11.65 9.67 10.63
C LEU A 157 -11.82 9.67 12.16
N TYR A 158 -11.34 10.69 12.86
CA TYR A 158 -11.25 10.68 14.32
C TYR A 158 -12.61 10.40 14.99
N GLU A 159 -13.66 11.06 14.53
CA GLU A 159 -15.01 10.93 15.10
C GLU A 159 -15.73 9.66 14.68
N VAL A 160 -15.43 9.13 13.49
CA VAL A 160 -16.16 8.01 12.88
C VAL A 160 -15.51 6.64 13.08
N ARG A 161 -14.23 6.59 13.49
CA ARG A 161 -13.47 5.33 13.60
C ARG A 161 -14.03 4.31 14.59
N HIS A 162 -14.82 4.76 15.56
CA HIS A 162 -15.34 3.91 16.64
C HIS A 162 -16.69 3.28 16.31
N PHE A 163 -17.31 3.66 15.19
CA PHE A 163 -18.59 3.07 14.78
C PHE A 163 -18.38 1.59 14.42
N LYS A 164 -19.18 0.74 15.08
CA LYS A 164 -19.22 -0.71 14.84
C LYS A 164 -20.68 -1.17 14.76
N PRO A 165 -21.06 -2.06 13.82
CA PRO A 165 -20.21 -2.66 12.79
C PRO A 165 -19.73 -1.65 11.73
N PHE A 166 -18.82 -2.07 10.84
CA PHE A 166 -18.38 -1.24 9.73
C PHE A 166 -19.59 -0.90 8.85
N ASP A 167 -19.78 0.39 8.58
CA ASP A 167 -20.82 0.93 7.71
C ASP A 167 -20.21 2.11 6.95
N SER A 168 -20.20 2.00 5.63
CA SER A 168 -19.60 2.97 4.71
C SER A 168 -20.28 4.33 4.76
N SER A 169 -21.58 4.37 5.09
CA SER A 169 -22.35 5.61 5.16
C SER A 169 -21.84 6.57 6.24
N ASN A 170 -21.13 6.06 7.25
CA ASN A 170 -20.48 6.90 8.26
C ASN A 170 -19.38 7.82 7.68
N TYR A 171 -18.81 7.47 6.53
CA TYR A 171 -17.75 8.25 5.89
C TYR A 171 -18.27 9.29 4.90
N ASN A 172 -19.57 9.33 4.60
CA ASN A 172 -20.15 10.21 3.57
C ASN A 172 -19.78 11.69 3.76
N LYS A 173 -19.87 12.19 5.00
CA LYS A 173 -19.48 13.58 5.32
C LYS A 173 -17.99 13.83 5.11
N VAL A 174 -17.14 12.88 5.52
CA VAL A 174 -15.68 12.97 5.35
C VAL A 174 -15.32 12.97 3.86
N TYR A 175 -15.96 12.13 3.05
CA TYR A 175 -15.70 12.09 1.62
C TYR A 175 -16.28 13.30 0.88
N ALA A 176 -17.43 13.84 1.29
CA ALA A 176 -17.95 15.09 0.76
C ALA A 176 -16.96 16.25 1.02
N GLN A 177 -16.42 16.34 2.23
CA GLN A 177 -15.38 17.32 2.56
C GLN A 177 -14.10 17.08 1.74
N LEU A 178 -13.60 15.84 1.70
CA LEU A 178 -12.41 15.47 0.94
C LEU A 178 -12.52 15.86 -0.53
N THR A 179 -13.61 15.48 -1.19
CA THR A 179 -13.82 15.75 -2.62
C THR A 179 -13.92 17.25 -2.89
N HIS A 180 -14.61 18.00 -2.03
CA HIS A 180 -14.69 19.45 -2.12
C HIS A 180 -13.33 20.13 -2.00
N GLU A 181 -12.53 19.76 -0.98
CA GLU A 181 -11.19 20.33 -0.77
C GLU A 181 -10.22 19.90 -1.88
N CYS A 182 -10.21 18.63 -2.28
CA CYS A 182 -9.39 18.14 -3.40
C CYS A 182 -9.70 18.88 -4.71
N THR A 183 -10.97 19.15 -5.01
CA THR A 183 -11.35 19.92 -6.20
C THR A 183 -10.92 21.38 -6.08
N THR A 184 -11.14 22.01 -4.92
CA THR A 184 -10.82 23.43 -4.70
C THR A 184 -9.31 23.69 -4.75
N LEU A 185 -8.51 22.77 -4.22
CA LEU A 185 -7.05 22.87 -4.18
C LEU A 185 -6.36 22.26 -5.43
N GLU A 186 -7.11 21.56 -6.28
CA GLU A 186 -6.58 20.73 -7.39
C GLU A 186 -5.55 19.68 -6.90
N LYS A 187 -5.89 18.98 -5.82
CA LYS A 187 -5.02 18.03 -5.10
C LYS A 187 -5.61 16.63 -4.94
N GLU A 188 -6.17 16.06 -6.00
CA GLU A 188 -6.71 14.70 -5.98
C GLU A 188 -5.66 13.66 -5.54
N GLY A 189 -6.03 12.80 -4.58
CA GLY A 189 -5.18 11.75 -4.01
C GLY A 189 -4.09 12.22 -3.04
N GLU A 190 -3.90 13.53 -2.86
CA GLU A 190 -2.90 14.12 -1.96
C GLU A 190 -3.15 13.69 -0.50
N PHE A 191 -4.41 13.54 -0.11
CA PHE A 191 -4.81 13.23 1.27
C PHE A 191 -5.06 11.74 1.54
N SER A 192 -4.71 10.86 0.59
CA SER A 192 -4.88 9.41 0.72
C SER A 192 -4.25 8.82 1.99
N ILE A 193 -3.20 9.46 2.52
CA ILE A 193 -2.54 9.04 3.76
C ILE A 193 -3.49 9.10 4.99
N CYS A 194 -4.50 9.98 4.97
CA CYS A 194 -5.52 10.09 6.01
C CYS A 194 -6.41 8.84 6.12
N PHE A 195 -6.46 8.03 5.06
CA PHE A 195 -7.31 6.83 4.97
C PHE A 195 -6.52 5.53 5.15
N THR A 196 -5.29 5.61 5.68
CA THR A 196 -4.42 4.44 5.86
C THR A 196 -5.06 3.30 6.66
N ASP A 197 -5.88 3.61 7.67
CA ASP A 197 -6.61 2.59 8.45
C ASP A 197 -7.58 1.78 7.60
N LEU A 198 -8.26 2.47 6.69
CA LEU A 198 -9.21 1.85 5.78
C LEU A 198 -8.46 1.01 4.74
N HIS A 199 -7.33 1.48 4.21
CA HIS A 199 -6.45 0.65 3.38
C HIS A 199 -6.01 -0.64 4.08
N GLN A 200 -5.58 -0.55 5.35
CA GLN A 200 -5.20 -1.74 6.12
C GLN A 200 -6.40 -2.65 6.35
N SER A 201 -7.56 -2.08 6.68
CA SER A 201 -8.80 -2.83 6.90
C SER A 201 -9.28 -3.56 5.64
N PHE A 202 -9.05 -2.99 4.45
CA PHE A 202 -9.36 -3.61 3.16
C PHE A 202 -8.60 -4.93 2.94
N LEU A 203 -7.36 -5.04 3.44
CA LEU A 203 -6.52 -6.24 3.31
C LEU A 203 -6.60 -7.17 4.53
N ARG A 204 -7.11 -6.69 5.66
CA ARG A 204 -7.04 -7.37 6.97
C ARG A 204 -7.79 -8.70 7.03
N TYR A 205 -8.97 -8.79 6.42
CA TYR A 205 -9.82 -9.98 6.54
C TYR A 205 -9.72 -10.92 5.33
N ARG A 206 -8.67 -10.77 4.53
CA ARG A 206 -8.46 -11.57 3.32
C ARG A 206 -7.83 -12.92 3.65
N ALA A 207 -8.03 -13.90 2.78
CA ALA A 207 -7.51 -15.25 2.98
C ALA A 207 -5.96 -15.25 3.01
N PRO A 208 -5.31 -16.10 3.84
CA PRO A 208 -3.85 -16.20 3.90
C PRO A 208 -3.18 -16.44 2.54
N LYS A 209 -3.87 -17.15 1.64
CA LYS A 209 -3.39 -17.41 0.29
C LYS A 209 -3.32 -16.16 -0.60
N LEU A 210 -4.21 -15.20 -0.42
CA LEU A 210 -4.11 -13.88 -1.08
C LEU A 210 -2.89 -13.11 -0.57
N TRP A 211 -2.62 -13.13 0.73
CA TRP A 211 -1.42 -12.48 1.27
C TRP A 211 -0.13 -13.08 0.69
N ASN A 212 -0.07 -14.41 0.54
CA ASN A 212 1.05 -15.09 -0.12
C ASN A 212 1.18 -14.68 -1.60
N LEU A 213 0.07 -14.54 -2.32
CA LEU A 213 0.07 -14.06 -3.70
C LEU A 213 0.56 -12.60 -3.79
N ILE A 214 0.12 -11.73 -2.88
CA ILE A 214 0.60 -10.34 -2.80
C ILE A 214 2.12 -10.32 -2.55
N ARG A 215 2.65 -11.15 -1.65
CA ARG A 215 4.10 -11.29 -1.45
C ARG A 215 4.82 -11.71 -2.73
N LEU A 216 4.28 -12.67 -3.47
CA LEU A 216 4.86 -13.13 -4.73
C LEU A 216 4.92 -11.99 -5.77
N VAL A 217 3.83 -11.25 -5.93
CA VAL A 217 3.74 -10.12 -6.87
C VAL A 217 4.68 -8.98 -6.44
N LYS A 218 4.75 -8.66 -5.14
CA LYS A 218 5.70 -7.67 -4.61
C LYS A 218 7.14 -8.08 -4.86
N HIS A 219 7.46 -9.35 -4.65
CA HIS A 219 8.81 -9.86 -4.93
C HIS A 219 9.14 -9.73 -6.42
N TRP A 220 8.26 -10.18 -7.31
CA TRP A 220 8.43 -10.00 -8.75
C TRP A 220 8.59 -8.53 -9.16
N TYR A 221 7.77 -7.64 -8.58
CA TYR A 221 7.87 -6.20 -8.81
C TYR A 221 9.24 -5.65 -8.40
N GLN A 222 9.79 -6.08 -7.27
CA GLN A 222 11.14 -5.72 -6.83
C GLN A 222 12.22 -6.21 -7.81
N LEU A 223 12.08 -7.43 -8.35
CA LEU A 223 12.99 -7.93 -9.40
C LEU A 223 12.93 -7.05 -10.66
N CYS A 224 11.73 -6.60 -11.03
CA CYS A 224 11.53 -5.69 -12.15
C CYS A 224 12.19 -4.33 -11.88
N LYS A 225 12.04 -3.78 -10.66
CA LYS A 225 12.67 -2.52 -10.22
C LYS A 225 14.20 -2.61 -10.36
N GLU A 226 14.80 -3.70 -9.89
CA GLU A 226 16.25 -3.96 -9.98
C GLU A 226 16.76 -4.12 -11.42
N LYS A 227 16.00 -4.84 -12.26
CA LYS A 227 16.36 -5.13 -13.64
C LYS A 227 16.20 -3.92 -14.56
N LEU A 228 15.04 -3.28 -14.52
CA LEU A 228 14.64 -2.24 -15.47
C LEU A 228 15.27 -0.89 -15.13
N ARG A 229 15.53 -0.61 -13.85
CA ARG A 229 16.10 0.66 -13.35
C ARG A 229 15.41 1.92 -13.90
N GLY A 230 14.14 1.79 -14.30
CA GLY A 230 13.30 2.85 -14.85
C GLY A 230 12.07 3.09 -14.00
N PRO A 231 11.22 4.05 -14.38
CA PRO A 231 9.97 4.29 -13.68
C PRO A 231 9.07 3.05 -13.79
N LEU A 232 8.40 2.70 -12.69
CA LEU A 232 7.43 1.61 -12.62
C LEU A 232 6.14 2.15 -12.00
N PRO A 233 4.97 1.61 -12.39
CA PRO A 233 3.71 2.03 -11.80
C PRO A 233 3.71 1.74 -10.29
N PRO A 234 2.97 2.49 -9.47
CA PRO A 234 3.00 2.33 -8.02
C PRO A 234 2.77 0.86 -7.61
N GLN A 235 3.61 0.31 -6.72
CA GLN A 235 3.49 -1.08 -6.27
C GLN A 235 2.08 -1.39 -5.74
N TYR A 236 1.45 -0.43 -5.06
CA TYR A 236 0.10 -0.56 -4.55
C TYR A 236 -0.95 -0.85 -5.65
N ALA A 237 -0.75 -0.35 -6.87
CA ALA A 237 -1.61 -0.69 -8.01
C ALA A 237 -1.55 -2.19 -8.33
N LEU A 238 -0.38 -2.83 -8.20
CA LEU A 238 -0.21 -4.25 -8.41
C LEU A 238 -0.80 -5.07 -7.27
N GLU A 239 -0.74 -4.57 -6.04
CA GLU A 239 -1.40 -5.19 -4.88
C GLU A 239 -2.92 -5.19 -5.09
N LEU A 240 -3.51 -4.06 -5.49
CA LEU A 240 -4.94 -3.98 -5.80
C LEU A 240 -5.34 -4.81 -7.02
N LEU A 241 -4.50 -4.85 -8.07
CA LEU A 241 -4.73 -5.74 -9.22
C LEU A 241 -4.72 -7.21 -8.81
N THR A 242 -3.89 -7.57 -7.83
CA THR A 242 -3.83 -8.91 -7.26
C THR A 242 -5.09 -9.24 -6.48
N VAL A 243 -5.59 -8.31 -5.64
CA VAL A 243 -6.87 -8.45 -4.94
C VAL A 243 -8.01 -8.61 -5.94
N TYR A 244 -8.03 -7.78 -6.99
CA TYR A 244 -9.03 -7.83 -8.04
C TYR A 244 -9.11 -9.20 -8.74
N VAL A 245 -7.96 -9.73 -9.18
CA VAL A 245 -7.86 -11.06 -9.80
C VAL A 245 -8.34 -12.14 -8.83
N TRP A 246 -7.94 -12.06 -7.57
CA TRP A 246 -8.32 -13.01 -6.53
C TRP A 246 -9.82 -13.02 -6.26
N GLU A 247 -10.43 -11.84 -6.09
CA GLU A 247 -11.88 -11.69 -5.90
C GLU A 247 -12.66 -12.22 -7.10
N TYR A 248 -12.19 -11.98 -8.32
CA TYR A 248 -12.82 -12.52 -9.54
C TYR A 248 -12.71 -14.05 -9.60
N GLY A 249 -11.52 -14.60 -9.34
CA GLY A 249 -11.27 -16.04 -9.44
C GLY A 249 -11.95 -16.88 -8.36
N ILE A 250 -12.18 -16.35 -7.15
CA ILE A 250 -12.97 -17.04 -6.12
C ILE A 250 -14.38 -17.36 -6.63
N HIS A 251 -14.99 -16.44 -7.39
CA HIS A 251 -16.33 -16.64 -7.93
C HIS A 251 -16.37 -17.77 -8.98
N GLU A 252 -15.28 -18.00 -9.71
CA GLU A 252 -15.22 -19.00 -10.78
C GLU A 252 -14.67 -20.36 -10.33
N ASN A 253 -13.69 -20.39 -9.41
CA ASN A 253 -13.01 -21.64 -9.03
C ASN A 253 -12.50 -21.63 -7.58
N PRO A 254 -13.11 -22.40 -6.66
CA PRO A 254 -12.68 -22.47 -5.25
C PRO A 254 -11.34 -23.22 -5.05
N GLY A 255 -10.81 -23.91 -6.06
CA GLY A 255 -9.54 -24.65 -6.01
C GLY A 255 -8.27 -23.81 -6.20
N LEU A 256 -8.41 -22.47 -6.25
CA LEU A 256 -7.41 -21.41 -6.40
C LEU A 256 -5.94 -21.87 -6.45
N HIS A 257 -5.29 -21.79 -7.63
CA HIS A 257 -3.86 -22.05 -7.77
C HIS A 257 -3.06 -20.73 -7.83
N THR A 258 -2.07 -20.57 -6.94
CA THR A 258 -1.17 -19.40 -6.87
C THR A 258 -0.54 -19.06 -8.21
N ALA A 259 -0.16 -20.09 -8.97
CA ALA A 259 0.39 -19.98 -10.32
C ALA A 259 -0.55 -19.31 -11.32
N GLN A 260 -1.82 -19.75 -11.37
CA GLN A 260 -2.83 -19.20 -12.26
C GLN A 260 -3.13 -17.73 -11.90
N CYS A 261 -3.26 -17.44 -10.60
CA CYS A 261 -3.46 -16.07 -10.13
C CYS A 261 -2.30 -15.17 -10.56
N PHE A 262 -1.07 -15.61 -10.33
CA PHE A 262 0.12 -14.84 -10.66
C PHE A 262 0.21 -14.57 -12.16
N ARG A 263 -0.04 -15.58 -12.99
CA ARG A 263 -0.11 -15.39 -14.45
C ARG A 263 -1.17 -14.38 -14.84
N THR A 264 -2.37 -14.49 -14.26
CA THR A 264 -3.51 -13.62 -14.57
C THR A 264 -3.20 -12.16 -14.22
N VAL A 265 -2.53 -11.91 -13.08
CA VAL A 265 -2.05 -10.56 -12.73
C VAL A 265 -1.11 -10.03 -13.81
N LEU A 266 -0.12 -10.83 -14.25
CA LEU A 266 0.80 -10.42 -15.31
C LEU A 266 0.08 -10.15 -16.63
N GLU A 267 -0.90 -10.96 -17.01
CA GLU A 267 -1.71 -10.72 -18.22
C GLU A 267 -2.55 -9.44 -18.14
N LEU A 268 -3.06 -9.08 -16.96
CA LEU A 268 -3.73 -7.78 -16.79
C LEU A 268 -2.75 -6.61 -16.89
N VAL A 269 -1.51 -6.78 -16.40
CA VAL A 269 -0.44 -5.78 -16.59
C VAL A 269 -0.12 -5.58 -18.07
N THR A 270 -0.08 -6.64 -18.90
CA THR A 270 0.12 -6.45 -20.36
C THR A 270 -1.07 -5.76 -21.03
N LYS A 271 -2.27 -5.88 -20.45
CA LYS A 271 -3.51 -5.25 -20.91
C LYS A 271 -3.81 -3.92 -20.22
N TYR A 272 -2.82 -3.27 -19.58
CA TYR A 272 -3.03 -2.12 -18.68
C TYR A 272 -3.85 -0.98 -19.30
N LYS A 273 -3.73 -0.73 -20.61
CA LYS A 273 -4.51 0.29 -21.34
C LYS A 273 -6.03 0.07 -21.29
N ARG A 274 -6.47 -1.12 -20.89
CA ARG A 274 -7.88 -1.49 -20.71
C ARG A 274 -8.34 -1.40 -19.26
N LEU A 275 -7.42 -1.23 -18.29
CA LEU A 275 -7.77 -1.28 -16.87
C LEU A 275 -8.71 -0.15 -16.49
N ARG A 276 -9.85 -0.53 -15.91
CA ARG A 276 -10.82 0.32 -15.23
C ARG A 276 -11.43 -0.48 -14.09
N ILE A 277 -10.87 -0.33 -12.90
CA ILE A 277 -11.22 -1.09 -11.71
C ILE A 277 -11.51 -0.11 -10.58
N TYR A 278 -12.58 -0.37 -9.83
CA TYR A 278 -12.90 0.33 -8.60
C TYR A 278 -13.73 -0.56 -7.67
N TRP A 279 -13.80 -0.18 -6.40
CA TRP A 279 -14.55 -0.86 -5.36
C TRP A 279 -15.61 0.07 -4.78
N THR A 280 -16.78 -0.46 -4.45
CA THR A 280 -17.83 0.26 -3.70
C THR A 280 -17.85 -0.23 -2.25
N TRP A 281 -16.73 -0.01 -1.56
CA TRP A 281 -16.52 -0.54 -0.21
C TRP A 281 -16.62 0.54 0.87
N CYS A 282 -15.75 1.56 0.84
CA CYS A 282 -15.86 2.69 1.76
C CYS A 282 -16.80 3.79 1.26
N TYR A 283 -17.05 3.82 -0.04
CA TYR A 283 -17.88 4.82 -0.71
C TYR A 283 -18.64 4.19 -1.86
N ASP A 284 -19.73 4.81 -2.30
CA ASP A 284 -20.57 4.34 -3.39
C ASP A 284 -21.20 5.50 -4.19
N PHE A 285 -21.98 5.14 -5.21
CA PHE A 285 -22.64 6.09 -6.13
C PHE A 285 -24.02 6.57 -5.64
N GLN A 286 -24.44 6.23 -4.41
CA GLN A 286 -25.77 6.57 -3.88
C GLN A 286 -25.78 7.88 -3.08
N HIS A 287 -24.61 8.39 -2.70
CA HIS A 287 -24.46 9.50 -1.76
C HIS A 287 -23.90 10.79 -2.41
N GLU A 288 -23.57 11.79 -1.58
CA GLU A 288 -23.24 13.16 -2.02
C GLU A 288 -22.09 13.24 -3.05
N ILE A 289 -21.22 12.23 -3.10
CA ILE A 289 -20.06 12.21 -4.00
C ILE A 289 -20.32 11.48 -5.33
N SER A 290 -21.55 11.07 -5.63
CA SER A 290 -21.88 10.28 -6.83
C SER A 290 -21.39 10.94 -8.13
N ASP A 291 -21.67 12.23 -8.33
CA ASP A 291 -21.23 12.98 -9.52
C ASP A 291 -19.70 13.03 -9.62
N TYR A 292 -19.02 13.17 -8.47
CA TYR A 292 -17.56 13.15 -8.40
C TYR A 292 -17.01 11.78 -8.84
N LEU A 293 -17.56 10.69 -8.31
CA LEU A 293 -17.18 9.33 -8.68
C LEU A 293 -17.46 9.03 -10.17
N GLN A 294 -18.60 9.50 -10.70
CA GLN A 294 -18.91 9.41 -12.13
C GLN A 294 -17.84 10.13 -12.97
N GLY A 295 -17.32 11.26 -12.48
CA GLY A 295 -16.16 11.93 -13.06
C GLY A 295 -14.89 11.07 -13.02
N GLN A 296 -14.58 10.47 -11.85
CA GLN A 296 -13.41 9.61 -11.68
C GLN A 296 -13.39 8.42 -12.64
N ILE A 297 -14.50 7.68 -12.74
CA ILE A 297 -14.55 6.47 -13.58
C ILE A 297 -14.46 6.76 -15.08
N LYS A 298 -14.75 8.00 -15.50
CA LYS A 298 -14.63 8.47 -16.88
C LYS A 298 -13.22 8.92 -17.24
N LYS A 299 -12.30 9.04 -16.27
CA LYS A 299 -10.90 9.40 -16.52
C LYS A 299 -10.19 8.40 -17.44
N ALA A 300 -9.06 8.86 -17.97
CA ALA A 300 -8.19 8.09 -18.83
C ALA A 300 -7.67 6.82 -18.13
N ARG A 301 -7.42 5.79 -18.93
CA ARG A 301 -6.89 4.50 -18.47
C ARG A 301 -5.35 4.53 -18.47
N PRO A 302 -4.67 3.75 -17.61
CA PRO A 302 -5.23 2.82 -16.63
C PRO A 302 -5.91 3.54 -15.46
N LEU A 303 -7.06 3.03 -15.03
CA LEU A 303 -7.77 3.51 -13.84
C LEU A 303 -7.89 2.37 -12.85
N ILE A 304 -7.31 2.54 -11.67
CA ILE A 304 -7.57 1.72 -10.49
C ILE A 304 -7.88 2.70 -9.36
N LEU A 305 -9.15 2.84 -9.01
CA LEU A 305 -9.57 3.75 -7.95
C LEU A 305 -9.28 3.12 -6.59
N ASP A 306 -8.71 3.89 -5.68
CA ASP A 306 -8.33 3.42 -4.34
C ASP A 306 -9.58 3.03 -3.52
N PRO A 307 -9.71 1.80 -2.99
CA PRO A 307 -10.87 1.37 -2.22
C PRO A 307 -11.23 2.26 -1.03
N ALA A 308 -10.29 3.04 -0.48
CA ALA A 308 -10.55 3.93 0.64
C ALA A 308 -10.37 5.43 0.37
N ASP A 309 -9.87 5.82 -0.79
CA ASP A 309 -9.79 7.23 -1.20
C ASP A 309 -10.43 7.41 -2.60
N PRO A 310 -11.66 7.95 -2.68
CA PRO A 310 -12.37 8.12 -3.94
C PRO A 310 -11.72 9.14 -4.88
N THR A 311 -10.72 9.90 -4.41
CA THR A 311 -10.01 10.91 -5.21
C THR A 311 -8.73 10.35 -5.84
N ARG A 312 -8.27 9.16 -5.43
CA ARG A 312 -6.97 8.62 -5.84
C ARG A 312 -7.09 7.54 -6.91
N ASN A 313 -6.59 7.83 -8.11
CA ASN A 313 -6.24 6.78 -9.08
C ASN A 313 -4.86 6.19 -8.73
N VAL A 314 -4.82 5.00 -8.13
CA VAL A 314 -3.55 4.38 -7.71
C VAL A 314 -2.72 3.87 -8.87
N ALA A 315 -3.31 3.67 -10.05
CA ALA A 315 -2.57 3.26 -11.23
C ALA A 315 -1.54 4.32 -11.67
N GLY A 316 -1.70 5.57 -11.23
CA GLY A 316 -0.88 6.69 -11.65
C GLY A 316 -1.15 7.10 -13.10
N SER A 317 -0.48 8.16 -13.54
CA SER A 317 -0.61 8.73 -14.89
C SER A 317 0.55 8.41 -15.82
N ASP A 318 1.62 7.78 -15.31
CA ASP A 318 2.82 7.48 -16.09
C ASP A 318 2.62 6.24 -16.98
N LEU A 319 2.19 6.47 -18.22
CA LEU A 319 2.02 5.42 -19.21
C LEU A 319 3.33 4.75 -19.62
N GLN A 320 4.48 5.44 -19.52
CA GLN A 320 5.79 4.87 -19.85
C GLN A 320 6.20 3.84 -18.81
N ALA A 321 5.92 4.14 -17.54
CA ALA A 321 6.14 3.19 -16.45
C ALA A 321 5.36 1.88 -16.65
N TRP A 322 4.08 2.00 -17.04
CA TRP A 322 3.26 0.83 -17.39
C TRP A 322 3.74 0.11 -18.63
N ASP A 323 4.12 0.80 -19.71
CA ASP A 323 4.68 0.19 -20.93
C ASP A 323 5.94 -0.63 -20.61
N LEU A 324 6.81 -0.14 -19.73
CA LEU A 324 8.01 -0.87 -19.28
C LEU A 324 7.65 -2.13 -18.52
N LEU A 325 6.75 -2.03 -17.53
CA LEU A 325 6.33 -3.19 -16.74
C LEU A 325 5.55 -4.22 -17.58
N ALA A 326 4.73 -3.77 -18.53
CA ALA A 326 3.99 -4.63 -19.46
C ALA A 326 4.92 -5.45 -20.35
N LYS A 327 6.00 -4.86 -20.88
CA LYS A 327 7.01 -5.60 -21.66
C LYS A 327 7.68 -6.67 -20.82
N GLU A 328 8.03 -6.36 -19.56
CA GLU A 328 8.62 -7.34 -18.65
C GLU A 328 7.63 -8.45 -18.30
N ALA A 329 6.37 -8.12 -17.98
CA ALA A 329 5.32 -9.11 -17.75
C ALA A 329 5.15 -10.05 -18.95
N GLN A 330 5.18 -9.52 -20.18
CA GLN A 330 5.11 -10.32 -21.41
C GLN A 330 6.29 -11.30 -21.54
N ILE A 331 7.52 -10.87 -21.22
CA ILE A 331 8.70 -11.75 -21.20
C ILE A 331 8.50 -12.92 -20.23
N TRP A 332 7.93 -12.67 -19.05
CA TRP A 332 7.63 -13.73 -18.09
C TRP A 332 6.54 -14.69 -18.60
N ILE A 333 5.47 -14.15 -19.17
CA ILE A 333 4.36 -14.94 -19.76
C ILE A 333 4.86 -15.85 -20.89
N ASP A 334 5.71 -15.33 -21.78
CA ASP A 334 6.24 -16.07 -22.94
C ASP A 334 7.38 -17.03 -22.59
N SER A 335 7.89 -16.96 -21.36
CA SER A 335 8.95 -17.84 -20.89
C SER A 335 8.41 -19.20 -20.43
N THR A 336 9.32 -20.15 -20.21
CA THR A 336 8.99 -21.46 -19.62
C THR A 336 8.63 -21.40 -18.14
N PHE A 337 8.61 -20.21 -17.53
CA PHE A 337 8.24 -20.03 -16.12
C PHE A 337 6.81 -20.52 -15.84
N PHE A 338 5.85 -20.26 -16.75
CA PHE A 338 4.46 -20.69 -16.61
C PHE A 338 4.17 -22.07 -17.23
N THR A 339 5.17 -22.96 -17.25
CA THR A 339 5.04 -24.33 -17.75
C THR A 339 4.95 -25.33 -16.60
N ASN A 340 3.94 -26.19 -16.62
CA ASN A 340 3.74 -27.29 -15.69
C ASN A 340 4.74 -28.44 -15.95
N HIS A 341 4.77 -29.42 -15.03
CA HIS A 341 5.70 -30.55 -15.12
C HIS A 341 5.46 -31.41 -16.38
N ASP A 342 4.21 -31.48 -16.84
CA ASP A 342 3.80 -32.18 -18.06
C ASP A 342 4.00 -31.34 -19.33
N MET A 343 4.71 -30.21 -19.25
CA MET A 343 4.93 -29.24 -20.33
C MET A 343 3.69 -28.47 -20.78
N SER A 344 2.54 -28.66 -20.12
CA SER A 344 1.36 -27.82 -20.36
C SER A 344 1.59 -26.40 -19.85
N ILE A 345 0.90 -25.44 -20.46
CA ILE A 345 0.98 -24.04 -20.06
C ILE A 345 -0.06 -23.80 -18.94
N VAL A 346 0.35 -23.17 -17.84
CA VAL A 346 -0.60 -22.71 -16.81
C VAL A 346 -1.50 -21.66 -17.43
N GLU A 347 -2.80 -21.91 -17.54
CA GLU A 347 -3.74 -20.94 -18.09
C GLU A 347 -4.05 -19.82 -17.09
N ALA A 348 -4.24 -18.61 -17.61
CA ALA A 348 -4.77 -17.49 -16.82
C ALA A 348 -6.30 -17.61 -16.73
N TRP A 349 -6.88 -17.01 -15.69
CA TRP A 349 -8.33 -16.86 -15.60
C TRP A 349 -8.80 -15.79 -16.59
N GLU A 350 -10.04 -15.94 -17.06
CA GLU A 350 -10.67 -14.97 -17.95
C GLU A 350 -11.20 -13.77 -17.15
N VAL A 351 -10.27 -12.97 -16.64
CA VAL A 351 -10.60 -11.76 -15.87
C VAL A 351 -10.76 -10.58 -16.81
N MET A 352 -11.94 -9.94 -16.78
CA MET A 352 -12.19 -8.72 -17.54
C MET A 352 -11.31 -7.59 -17.01
N PRO A 353 -10.64 -6.78 -17.85
CA PRO A 353 -9.87 -5.62 -17.38
C PRO A 353 -10.77 -4.46 -16.91
N GLU A 354 -12.07 -4.58 -17.10
CA GLU A 354 -13.09 -3.60 -16.72
C GLU A 354 -14.09 -4.28 -15.79
N ARG A 355 -14.04 -3.98 -14.48
CA ARG A 355 -15.11 -4.36 -13.53
C ARG A 355 -15.64 -3.10 -12.89
N GLN A 356 -16.95 -2.92 -13.04
CA GLN A 356 -17.67 -1.76 -12.56
C GLN A 356 -18.12 -1.91 -11.10
N GLU A 357 -18.01 -3.08 -10.48
CA GLU A 357 -18.28 -3.18 -9.05
C GLU A 357 -17.60 -4.41 -8.45
N CYS A 358 -16.74 -4.19 -7.47
CA CYS A 358 -16.17 -5.23 -6.65
C CYS A 358 -16.88 -5.17 -5.29
N VAL A 359 -17.67 -6.21 -4.97
CA VAL A 359 -18.26 -6.37 -3.64
C VAL A 359 -17.18 -6.94 -2.72
N PHE A 360 -16.97 -6.29 -1.58
CA PHE A 360 -16.11 -6.82 -0.53
C PHE A 360 -16.71 -8.12 0.01
N LEU A 361 -16.11 -9.26 -0.35
CA LEU A 361 -16.44 -10.58 0.19
C LEU A 361 -15.81 -10.82 1.56
#